data_AF-A0A2G9UUT1-F1
#
_entry.id   AF-A0A2G9UUT1-F1
#
_cell.length_a   1.000
_cell.length_b   1.000
_cell.length_c   1.000
_cell.angle_alpha   90.00
_cell.angle_beta   90.00
_cell.angle_gamma   90.00
#
_symmetry.space_group_name_H-M   'P 1'
#
loop_
_entity.id
_entity.type
_entity.pdbx_description
1 polymer ?
#
loop_
_entity_poly.entity_id
_entity_poly.type
_entity_poly.pdbx_seq_one_letter_code
_entity_poly.pdbx_strand_id
1 'polypeptide(L)'
;MDAVARMAAFWNIPVIGYMAASNSLSDKKAYPTLARVSLRTTSSLAEATAALLRHYGWTKVAIVTNTGSLAYDRTTAFEEVFHARQIKVIKKVMFDESADTKAMLASGLLSDLKVSARRKFSMYR
;
A
#
# COMPACT_ATOMS: atom_id res chain seq x y z
N MET A 1 12.49 -5.53 10.22
CA MET A 1 13.57 -5.19 9.26
C MET A 1 14.20 -3.85 9.56
N ASP A 2 13.43 -2.81 9.87
CA ASP A 2 13.97 -1.46 10.16
C ASP A 2 15.09 -1.44 11.22
N ALA A 3 14.81 -1.91 12.44
CA ALA A 3 15.81 -1.94 13.52
C ALA A 3 17.09 -2.73 13.16
N VAL A 4 16.93 -3.88 12.51
CA VAL A 4 18.04 -4.74 12.08
C VAL A 4 18.89 -4.04 11.01
N ALA A 5 18.27 -3.38 10.04
CA ALA A 5 18.99 -2.66 8.98
C ALA A 5 19.74 -1.44 9.54
N ARG A 6 19.18 -0.73 10.52
CA ARG A 6 19.86 0.40 11.19
C ARG A 6 21.06 -0.06 12.02
N MET A 7 20.92 -1.14 12.79
CA MET A 7 22.04 -1.72 13.53
C MET A 7 23.13 -2.22 12.58
N ALA A 8 22.76 -2.90 11.50
CA ALA A 8 23.73 -3.38 10.52
C ALA A 8 24.47 -2.23 9.83
N ALA A 9 23.80 -1.11 9.55
CA ALA A 9 24.44 0.10 9.03
C ALA A 9 25.47 0.67 10.01
N PHE A 10 25.19 0.68 11.32
CA PHE A 10 26.14 1.12 12.34
C PHE A 10 27.43 0.29 12.36
N TRP A 11 27.31 -1.03 12.21
CA TRP A 11 28.46 -1.95 12.17
C TRP A 11 29.03 -2.17 10.76
N ASN A 12 28.52 -1.46 9.76
CA ASN A 12 28.88 -1.60 8.35
C ASN A 12 28.74 -3.05 7.80
N ILE A 13 27.73 -3.78 8.30
CA ILE A 13 27.45 -5.16 7.90
C ILE A 13 26.40 -5.14 6.76
N PRO A 14 26.65 -5.84 5.63
CA PRO A 14 25.68 -5.94 4.54
C PRO A 14 24.50 -6.82 4.96
N VAL A 15 23.27 -6.36 4.71
CA VAL A 15 22.04 -7.12 4.96
C VAL A 15 21.26 -7.26 3.67
N ILE A 16 20.81 -8.47 3.36
CA ILE A 16 19.98 -8.76 2.20
C ILE A 16 18.57 -9.12 2.67
N GLY A 17 17.61 -8.22 2.45
CA GLY A 17 16.21 -8.45 2.79
C GLY A 17 15.44 -9.16 1.68
N TYR A 18 14.88 -10.35 1.97
CA TYR A 18 14.06 -11.10 1.01
C TYR A 18 12.61 -10.59 0.91
N MET A 19 12.04 -10.07 2.02
CA MET A 19 10.66 -9.55 2.11
C MET A 19 10.58 -8.04 2.37
N ALA A 20 11.63 -7.28 2.06
CA ALA A 20 11.70 -5.83 2.30
C ALA A 20 10.95 -5.02 1.22
N ALA A 21 9.62 -5.11 1.18
CA ALA A 21 8.77 -4.47 0.16
C ALA A 21 8.32 -3.03 0.49
N SER A 22 8.54 -2.55 1.72
CA SER A 22 8.18 -1.18 2.10
C SER A 22 9.03 -0.16 1.35
N ASN A 23 8.40 0.93 0.89
CA ASN A 23 9.07 2.01 0.17
C ASN A 23 10.09 2.73 1.06
N SER A 24 9.85 2.82 2.36
CA SER A 24 10.71 3.49 3.35
C SER A 24 12.10 2.86 3.44
N LEU A 25 12.22 1.55 3.18
CA LEU A 25 13.49 0.81 3.15
C LEU A 25 14.33 1.08 1.88
N SER A 26 13.84 1.92 0.96
CA SER A 26 14.59 2.33 -0.23
C SER A 26 15.54 3.50 0.04
N ASP A 27 15.39 4.19 1.18
CA ASP A 27 16.23 5.34 1.52
C ASP A 27 17.65 4.91 1.87
N LYS A 28 18.59 5.18 0.96
CA LYS A 28 20.01 4.84 1.12
C LYS A 28 20.76 5.73 2.11
N LYS A 29 20.19 6.87 2.53
CA LYS A 29 20.75 7.65 3.63
C LYS A 29 20.49 6.97 4.97
N ALA A 30 19.29 6.42 5.15
CA ALA A 30 18.91 5.70 6.36
C ALA A 30 19.42 4.25 6.40
N TYR A 31 19.51 3.58 5.25
CA TYR A 31 19.91 2.17 5.14
C TYR A 31 21.01 1.94 4.09
N PRO A 32 22.24 2.44 4.33
CA PRO A 32 23.33 2.37 3.34
C PRO A 32 23.74 0.93 3.00
N THR A 33 23.75 0.02 3.98
CA THR A 33 24.21 -1.37 3.81
C THR A 33 23.09 -2.37 3.48
N LEU A 34 21.85 -1.90 3.37
CA LEU A 34 20.69 -2.75 3.07
C LEU A 34 20.54 -2.95 1.57
N ALA A 35 20.72 -4.18 1.10
CA ALA A 35 20.28 -4.64 -0.20
C ALA A 35 18.96 -5.42 -0.07
N ARG A 36 18.17 -5.49 -1.15
CA ARG A 36 16.90 -6.24 -1.15
C ARG A 36 16.74 -7.00 -2.45
N VAL A 37 16.18 -8.20 -2.34
CA VAL A 37 15.83 -9.06 -3.48
C VAL A 37 14.40 -8.76 -3.96
N SER A 38 13.59 -8.13 -3.13
CA SER A 38 12.24 -7.69 -3.49
C SER A 38 12.29 -6.61 -4.58
N LEU A 39 12.09 -7.04 -5.83
CA LEU A 39 12.04 -6.20 -7.03
C LEU A 39 10.76 -5.36 -7.14
N ARG A 40 9.70 -5.70 -6.38
CA ARG A 40 8.41 -5.02 -6.44
C ARG A 40 8.23 -4.11 -5.23
N THR A 41 8.41 -2.80 -5.45
CA THR A 41 8.03 -1.76 -4.49
C THR A 41 6.53 -1.48 -4.59
N THR A 42 5.95 -0.87 -3.56
CA THR A 42 4.52 -0.55 -3.55
C THR A 42 4.16 0.42 -4.68
N SER A 43 5.06 1.34 -5.03
CA SER A 43 4.88 2.26 -6.16
C SER A 43 4.79 1.55 -7.51
N SER A 44 5.62 0.51 -7.73
CA SER A 44 5.54 -0.28 -8.97
C SER A 44 4.21 -1.03 -9.11
N LEU A 45 3.66 -1.50 -7.98
CA LEU A 45 2.35 -2.12 -7.94
C LEU A 45 1.24 -1.10 -8.20
N ALA A 46 1.35 0.10 -7.63
CA ALA A 46 0.42 1.20 -7.89
C ALA A 46 0.41 1.60 -9.38
N GLU A 47 1.56 1.67 -10.04
CA GLU A 47 1.66 1.95 -11.48
C GLU A 47 1.02 0.85 -12.33
N ALA A 48 1.30 -0.42 -12.02
CA ALA A 48 0.65 -1.55 -12.71
C ALA A 48 -0.87 -1.52 -12.53
N THR A 49 -1.34 -1.18 -11.33
CA THR A 49 -2.77 -1.06 -11.03
C THR A 49 -3.37 0.13 -11.79
N ALA A 50 -2.69 1.28 -11.83
CA ALA A 50 -3.16 2.44 -12.57
C ALA A 50 -3.23 2.18 -14.09
N ALA A 51 -2.29 1.41 -14.64
CA ALA A 51 -2.31 0.98 -16.03
C ALA A 51 -3.53 0.07 -16.31
N LEU A 52 -3.81 -0.88 -15.42
CA LEU A 52 -4.98 -1.75 -15.51
C LEU A 52 -6.29 -0.93 -15.46
N LEU A 53 -6.40 -0.01 -14.51
CA LEU A 53 -7.58 0.86 -14.36
C LEU A 53 -7.81 1.70 -15.62
N ARG A 54 -6.74 2.25 -16.21
CA ARG A 54 -6.83 3.01 -17.47
C ARG A 54 -7.23 2.15 -18.65
N HIS A 55 -6.70 0.93 -18.76
CA HIS A 55 -7.07 0.00 -19.83
C HIS A 55 -8.58 -0.27 -19.87
N TYR A 56 -9.23 -0.35 -18.70
CA TYR A 56 -10.67 -0.56 -18.58
C TYR A 56 -11.50 0.73 -18.44
N GLY A 57 -10.87 1.90 -18.55
CA GLY A 57 -11.54 3.21 -18.46
C GLY A 57 -12.06 3.56 -17.05
N TRP A 58 -11.49 3.00 -15.99
CA TRP A 58 -11.92 3.26 -14.61
C TRP A 58 -11.18 4.46 -14.02
N THR A 59 -11.87 5.60 -13.96
CA THR A 59 -11.31 6.87 -13.47
C THR A 59 -11.71 7.21 -12.04
N LYS A 60 -12.61 6.43 -11.42
CA LYS A 60 -13.08 6.64 -10.04
C LYS A 60 -12.93 5.34 -9.26
N VAL A 61 -12.13 5.36 -8.21
CA VAL A 61 -11.80 4.17 -7.40
C VAL A 61 -11.86 4.47 -5.91
N ALA A 62 -12.19 3.47 -5.10
CA ALA A 62 -12.10 3.58 -3.64
C ALA A 62 -10.97 2.68 -3.15
N ILE A 63 -10.22 3.15 -2.16
CA ILE A 63 -9.14 2.38 -1.54
C ILE A 63 -9.65 1.80 -0.22
N VAL A 64 -9.46 0.50 -0.05
CA VAL A 64 -9.75 -0.22 1.18
C VAL A 64 -8.45 -0.80 1.69
N THR A 65 -8.10 -0.49 2.93
CA THR A 65 -6.83 -0.94 3.52
C THR A 65 -7.00 -1.24 5.01
N ASN A 66 -6.00 -1.87 5.61
CA ASN A 66 -5.95 -2.07 7.06
C ASN A 66 -5.47 -0.79 7.78
N THR A 67 -5.68 -0.71 9.08
CA THR A 67 -5.05 0.33 9.91
C THR A 67 -3.61 -0.06 10.23
N GLY A 68 -2.68 0.87 10.10
CA GLY A 68 -1.27 0.66 10.45
C GLY A 68 -0.35 1.53 9.62
N SER A 69 0.87 1.76 10.11
CA SER A 69 1.87 2.60 9.43
C SER A 69 2.23 2.05 8.03
N LEU A 70 2.41 0.73 7.91
CA LEU A 70 2.69 0.10 6.61
C LEU A 70 1.53 0.26 5.62
N ALA A 71 0.29 0.15 6.10
CA ALA A 71 -0.91 0.31 5.29
C ALA A 71 -1.09 1.75 4.80
N TYR A 72 -0.77 2.69 5.68
CA TYR A 72 -0.78 4.12 5.39
C TYR A 72 0.26 4.49 4.32
N ASP A 73 1.51 4.02 4.47
CA ASP A 73 2.57 4.24 3.49
C ASP A 73 2.16 3.69 2.10
N ARG A 74 1.52 2.51 2.08
CA ARG A 74 1.04 1.93 0.83
C ARG A 74 -0.07 2.75 0.19
N THR A 75 -1.04 3.18 0.99
CA THR A 75 -2.16 3.99 0.51
C THR A 75 -1.68 5.31 -0.08
N THR A 76 -0.73 5.96 0.59
CA THR A 76 -0.13 7.21 0.12
C THR A 76 0.57 7.02 -1.23
N ALA A 77 1.39 5.97 -1.38
CA ALA A 77 2.04 5.66 -2.65
C ALA A 77 1.04 5.37 -3.79
N PHE A 78 -0.09 4.73 -3.47
CA PHE A 78 -1.16 4.51 -4.44
C PHE A 78 -1.88 5.81 -4.82
N GLU A 79 -2.13 6.71 -3.87
CA GLU A 79 -2.75 8.01 -4.12
C GLU A 79 -1.88 8.90 -5.02
N GLU A 80 -0.58 8.96 -4.76
CA GLU A 80 0.37 9.73 -5.58
C GLU A 80 0.32 9.28 -7.05
N VAL A 81 0.39 7.96 -7.29
CA VAL A 81 0.33 7.41 -8.64
C VAL A 81 -1.04 7.63 -9.26
N PHE A 82 -2.13 7.42 -8.53
CA PHE A 82 -3.48 7.62 -9.07
C PHE A 82 -3.74 9.08 -9.44
N HIS A 83 -3.29 10.03 -8.61
CA HIS A 83 -3.34 11.46 -8.94
C HIS A 83 -2.52 11.78 -10.20
N ALA A 84 -1.29 11.27 -10.31
CA ALA A 84 -0.45 11.47 -11.48
C ALA A 84 -1.06 10.88 -12.77
N ARG A 85 -1.91 9.85 -12.65
CA ARG A 85 -2.58 9.18 -13.78
C ARG A 85 -4.04 9.59 -13.98
N GLN A 86 -4.49 10.68 -13.35
CA GLN A 86 -5.87 11.22 -13.43
C GLN A 86 -6.96 10.24 -12.97
N ILE A 87 -6.64 9.35 -12.03
CA ILE A 87 -7.58 8.44 -11.38
C ILE A 87 -7.98 9.08 -10.05
N LYS A 88 -9.28 9.37 -9.88
CA LYS A 88 -9.82 10.00 -8.67
C LYS A 88 -10.14 8.96 -7.60
N VAL A 89 -9.53 9.11 -6.43
CA VAL A 89 -9.89 8.33 -5.25
C VAL A 89 -11.14 8.95 -4.62
N ILE A 90 -12.26 8.23 -4.66
CA ILE A 90 -13.56 8.73 -4.17
C ILE A 90 -13.74 8.51 -2.67
N LYS A 91 -13.10 7.48 -2.10
CA LYS A 91 -13.23 7.14 -0.69
C LYS A 91 -12.05 6.28 -0.24
N LYS A 92 -11.65 6.49 1.02
CA LYS A 92 -10.71 5.64 1.75
C LYS A 92 -11.45 4.99 2.90
N VAL A 93 -11.33 3.67 3.02
CA VAL A 93 -11.88 2.93 4.15
C VAL A 93 -10.76 2.13 4.78
N MET A 94 -10.54 2.35 6.07
CA MET A 94 -9.51 1.68 6.85
C MET A 94 -10.19 0.75 7.85
N PHE A 95 -9.75 -0.50 7.89
CA PHE A 95 -10.26 -1.51 8.83
C PHE A 95 -9.16 -1.95 9.78
N ASP A 96 -9.50 -2.10 11.05
CA ASP A 96 -8.57 -2.69 12.02
C ASP A 96 -8.36 -4.18 11.69
N GLU A 97 -7.12 -4.67 11.77
CA GLU A 97 -6.79 -6.09 11.56
C GLU A 97 -7.44 -6.99 12.61
N SER A 98 -7.76 -6.43 13.78
CA SER A 98 -8.48 -7.09 14.86
C SER A 98 -10.00 -6.94 14.77
N ALA A 99 -10.53 -6.22 13.77
CA ALA A 99 -11.95 -5.99 13.65
C ALA A 99 -12.71 -7.28 13.31
N ASP A 100 -13.66 -7.63 14.17
CA ASP A 100 -14.57 -8.74 13.90
C ASP A 100 -15.42 -8.46 12.65
N THR A 101 -15.61 -9.47 11.81
CA THR A 101 -16.42 -9.41 10.57
C THR A 101 -17.82 -8.83 10.80
N LYS A 102 -18.40 -9.06 11.98
CA LYS A 102 -19.69 -8.47 12.39
C LYS A 102 -19.61 -6.96 12.62
N ALA A 103 -18.53 -6.46 13.22
CA ALA A 103 -18.30 -5.03 13.42
C ALA A 103 -18.05 -4.32 12.07
N MET A 104 -17.33 -4.97 11.16
CA MET A 104 -17.11 -4.44 9.80
C MET A 104 -18.41 -4.34 9.00
N LEU A 105 -19.32 -5.31 9.12
CA LEU A 105 -20.65 -5.28 8.49
C LEU A 105 -21.56 -4.23 9.14
N ALA A 106 -21.54 -4.12 10.47
CA ALA A 106 -22.33 -3.15 11.24
C ALA A 106 -21.88 -1.69 11.01
N SER A 107 -20.62 -1.47 10.63
CA SER A 107 -20.07 -0.13 10.37
C SER A 107 -20.76 0.63 9.23
N GLY A 108 -21.52 -0.06 8.36
CA GLY A 108 -22.13 0.55 7.17
C GLY A 108 -21.12 1.02 6.11
N LEU A 109 -19.81 0.88 6.35
CA LEU A 109 -18.78 1.31 5.41
C LEU A 109 -18.84 0.53 4.09
N LEU A 110 -19.19 -0.76 4.16
CA LEU A 110 -19.30 -1.64 2.98
C LEU A 110 -20.54 -1.37 2.12
N SER A 111 -21.65 -0.97 2.75
CA SER A 111 -22.88 -0.56 2.06
C SER A 111 -22.72 0.83 1.43
N ASP A 112 -22.07 1.75 2.13
CA ASP A 112 -21.75 3.08 1.60
C ASP A 112 -20.69 3.02 0.47
N LEU A 113 -19.72 2.11 0.57
CA LEU A 113 -18.83 1.74 -0.55
C LEU A 113 -19.60 1.15 -1.73
N LYS A 114 -20.65 0.36 -1.49
CA LYS A 114 -21.46 -0.24 -2.56
C LYS A 114 -22.23 0.82 -3.34
N VAL A 115 -22.66 1.89 -2.67
CA VAL A 115 -23.36 3.03 -3.29
C VAL A 115 -22.39 3.92 -4.06
N SER A 116 -21.21 4.18 -3.50
CA SER A 116 -20.24 5.13 -4.06
C SER A 116 -19.31 4.53 -5.13
N ALA A 117 -18.91 3.27 -5.01
CA ALA A 117 -17.95 2.61 -5.90
C ALA A 117 -18.66 1.52 -6.73
N ARG A 118 -18.93 1.80 -8.01
CA ARG A 118 -19.55 0.82 -8.93
C ARG A 118 -18.69 -0.43 -9.18
N ARG A 119 -17.38 -0.43 -8.90
CA ARG A 119 -16.50 -1.61 -9.01
C ARG A 119 -15.43 -1.60 -7.91
N LYS A 120 -15.41 -2.66 -7.08
CA LYS A 120 -14.50 -2.84 -5.93
C LYS A 120 -13.26 -3.64 -6.36
N PHE A 121 -12.07 -3.22 -5.93
CA PHE A 121 -10.85 -4.05 -5.94
C PHE A 121 -10.52 -4.38 -4.48
N SER A 122 -10.46 -5.66 -4.13
CA SER A 122 -10.09 -6.16 -2.82
C SER A 122 -8.96 -7.17 -3.02
N MET A 123 -7.77 -6.89 -2.47
CA MET A 123 -6.61 -7.77 -2.57
C MET A 123 -6.34 -8.33 -1.17
N TYR A 124 -6.92 -9.50 -0.90
CA TYR A 124 -6.59 -10.33 0.26
C TYR A 124 -5.67 -11.47 -0.20
N ARG A 125 -4.47 -11.53 0.37
CA ARG A 125 -3.75 -12.79 0.62
C ARG A 125 -2.80 -12.60 1.79
#